data_AF-A0A367LSR9-F1
#
_entry.id   AF-A0A367LSR9-F1
#
_cell.length_a   1.000
_cell.length_b   1.000
_cell.length_c   1.000
_cell.angle_alpha   90.00
_cell.angle_beta   90.00
_cell.angle_gamma   90.00
#
_symmetry.space_group_name_H-M   'P 1'
#
loop_
_entity.id
_entity.type
_entity.pdbx_description
1 polymer ?
#
loop_
_entity_poly.entity_id
_entity_poly.type
_entity_poly.pdbx_seq_one_letter_code
_entity_poly.pdbx_strand_id
1 'polypeptide(L)' 'LAAGNAVVVKPAEITPLAALALARICDEAGLPRGLVSVLPGKGALIGDALTRPPLARRVSFTGGTRTG' A
#
# COMPACT_ATOMS: atom_id res chain seq x y z
N LEU A 1 -0.24 1.31 10.92
CA LEU A 1 0.07 0.22 11.86
C LEU A 1 -0.07 0.64 13.31
N ALA A 2 0.77 1.54 13.85
CA ALA A 2 0.67 1.97 15.26
C ALA A 2 -0.73 2.49 15.64
N ALA A 3 -1.43 3.17 14.71
CA ALA A 3 -2.81 3.62 14.89
C ALA A 3 -3.88 2.50 14.78
N GLY A 4 -3.51 1.21 14.79
CA GLY A 4 -4.44 0.08 14.76
C GLY A 4 -5.06 -0.26 13.39
N ASN A 5 -4.53 0.30 12.30
CA ASN A 5 -5.05 0.05 10.94
C ASN A 5 -4.24 -1.00 10.20
N ALA A 6 -4.93 -1.90 9.49
CA ALA A 6 -4.35 -2.66 8.38
C ALA A 6 -4.02 -1.73 7.21
N VAL A 7 -2.96 -2.06 6.46
CA VAL A 7 -2.41 -1.18 5.42
C VAL A 7 -2.16 -1.96 4.13
N VAL A 8 -2.64 -1.39 3.02
CA VAL A 8 -2.21 -1.78 1.66
C VAL A 8 -1.24 -0.74 1.14
N VAL A 9 -0.02 -1.14 0.80
CA VAL A 9 1.00 -0.27 0.21
C VAL A 9 1.07 -0.54 -1.29
N LYS A 10 0.76 0.46 -2.10
CA LYS A 10 0.89 0.44 -3.56
C LYS A 10 2.10 1.28 -3.99
N PRO A 11 3.28 0.69 -4.21
CA PRO A 11 4.50 1.45 -4.49
C PRO A 11 4.52 2.04 -5.91
N ALA A 12 5.38 3.03 -6.14
CA ALA A 12 5.67 3.50 -7.49
C ALA A 12 6.19 2.36 -8.38
N GLU A 13 5.80 2.36 -9.66
CA GLU A 13 6.07 1.25 -10.59
C GLU A 13 7.57 1.07 -10.88
N ILE A 14 8.32 2.16 -10.81
CA ILE A 14 9.77 2.18 -11.10
C ILE A 14 10.64 1.80 -9.88
N THR A 15 10.07 1.79 -8.67
CA THR A 15 10.80 1.50 -7.42
C THR A 15 10.05 0.52 -6.48
N PRO A 16 9.53 -0.62 -6.98
CA PRO A 16 8.70 -1.51 -6.17
C PRO A 16 9.48 -2.31 -5.12
N LEU A 17 10.77 -2.54 -5.35
CA LEU A 17 11.57 -3.49 -4.56
C LEU A 17 11.71 -3.08 -3.09
N ALA A 18 11.79 -1.77 -2.80
CA ALA A 18 11.87 -1.28 -1.43
C ALA A 18 10.61 -1.62 -0.62
N ALA A 19 9.42 -1.49 -1.23
CA ALA A 19 8.16 -1.86 -0.58
C ALA A 19 8.03 -3.38 -0.41
N LEU A 20 8.50 -4.17 -1.38
CA LEU A 20 8.52 -5.64 -1.23
C LEU A 20 9.48 -6.09 -0.12
N ALA A 21 10.63 -5.43 0.03
CA ALA A 21 11.54 -5.67 1.15
C ALA A 21 10.87 -5.34 2.50
N LEU A 22 10.10 -4.25 2.57
CA LEU A 22 9.29 -3.93 3.75
C LEU A 22 8.29 -5.06 4.07
N ALA A 23 7.59 -5.61 3.07
CA ALA A 23 6.67 -6.72 3.27
C ALA A 23 7.38 -7.93 3.91
N ARG A 24 8.58 -8.25 3.41
CA ARG A 24 9.40 -9.34 3.93
C ARG A 24 9.83 -9.10 5.38
N ILE A 25 10.28 -7.88 5.70
CA ILE A 25 10.64 -7.51 7.08
C ILE A 25 9.43 -7.63 8.02
N CYS A 26 8.24 -7.22 7.57
CA CYS A 26 7.01 -7.37 8.35
C CYS A 26 6.65 -8.84 8.61
N ASP A 27 6.80 -9.71 7.62
CA ASP A 27 6.58 -11.15 7.76
C ASP A 27 7.60 -11.78 8.73
N GLU A 28 8.89 -11.47 8.56
CA GLU A 28 9.97 -11.92 9.44
C GLU A 28 9.80 -11.41 10.89
N ALA A 29 9.21 -10.22 11.07
CA ALA A 29 8.87 -9.67 12.38
C ALA A 29 7.61 -10.29 13.02
N GLY A 30 6.95 -11.23 12.34
CA GLY A 30 5.79 -11.95 12.87
C GLY A 30 4.50 -11.14 12.89
N LEU A 31 4.36 -10.13 12.02
CA LEU A 31 3.09 -9.40 11.91
C LEU A 31 1.97 -10.35 11.48
N PRO A 32 0.74 -10.18 12.00
CA PRO A 32 -0.40 -10.93 11.53
C PRO A 32 -0.57 -10.82 10.00
N ARG A 33 -0.83 -11.95 9.34
CA ARG A 33 -1.08 -11.99 7.90
C ARG A 33 -2.19 -11.01 7.52
N GLY A 34 -1.96 -10.26 6.44
CA GLY A 34 -2.89 -9.25 5.92
C GLY A 34 -2.84 -7.91 6.64
N LEU A 35 -2.13 -7.77 7.77
CA LEU A 35 -1.99 -6.48 8.45
C LEU A 35 -1.19 -5.47 7.63
N VAL A 36 -0.19 -5.96 6.88
CA VAL A 36 0.50 -5.23 5.82
C VAL A 36 0.42 -6.06 4.55
N SER A 37 -0.09 -5.47 3.48
CA SER A 37 -0.08 -6.06 2.14
C SER A 37 0.61 -5.09 1.18
N VAL A 38 1.51 -5.58 0.34
CA VAL A 38 2.18 -4.76 -0.69
C VAL A 38 1.67 -5.20 -2.05
N LEU A 39 1.11 -4.27 -2.80
CA LEU A 39 0.47 -4.53 -4.09
C LEU A 39 1.12 -3.66 -5.20
N PRO A 40 2.23 -4.13 -5.80
CA PRO A 40 2.78 -3.50 -6.99
C PRO A 40 1.78 -3.61 -8.15
N GLY A 41 1.70 -2.58 -8.97
CA GLY A 41 0.82 -2.58 -10.14
C GLY A 41 0.65 -1.19 -10.72
N LYS A 42 0.11 -1.12 -11.94
CA LYS A 42 -0.06 0.15 -12.65
C LYS A 42 -1.10 1.03 -11.98
N GLY A 43 -0.78 2.30 -11.73
CA GLY A 43 -1.72 3.25 -11.11
C GLY A 43 -3.07 3.31 -11.84
N ALA A 44 -3.02 3.34 -13.18
CA ALA A 44 -4.21 3.36 -14.04
C ALA A 44 -5.08 2.09 -13.98
N LEU A 45 -4.57 0.97 -13.44
CA LEU A 45 -5.32 -0.29 -13.35
C LEU A 45 -5.91 -0.51 -11.95
N ILE A 46 -5.16 -0.17 -10.90
CA ILE A 46 -5.53 -0.54 -9.51
C ILE A 46 -5.74 0.66 -8.59
N GLY A 47 -5.36 1.88 -8.99
CA GLY A 47 -5.42 3.06 -8.14
C GLY A 47 -6.84 3.39 -7.69
N ASP A 48 -7.75 3.55 -8.64
CA ASP A 48 -9.16 3.87 -8.37
C ASP A 48 -9.86 2.82 -7.49
N ALA A 49 -9.58 1.54 -7.74
CA ALA A 49 -10.17 0.47 -6.94
C ALA A 49 -9.69 0.55 -5.48
N LEU A 50 -8.40 0.83 -5.26
CA LEU A 50 -7.79 0.92 -3.94
C LEU A 50 -8.22 2.14 -3.12
N THR A 51 -8.62 3.24 -3.76
CA THR A 51 -8.93 4.50 -3.08
C THR A 51 -10.43 4.69 -2.80
N ARG A 52 -11.30 3.90 -3.43
CA ARG A 52 -12.75 4.04 -3.26
C ARG A 52 -13.28 3.33 -2.00
N PRO A 53 -14.28 3.91 -1.32
CA PRO A 53 -15.04 3.19 -0.32
C PRO A 53 -15.77 1.97 -0.91
N PRO A 54 -15.95 0.87 -0.16
CA PRO A 54 -15.57 0.69 1.25
C PRO A 54 -14.13 0.21 1.46
N LEU A 55 -13.34 0.04 0.39
CA LEU A 55 -12.04 -0.63 0.46
C LEU A 55 -11.00 0.17 1.26
N ALA A 56 -10.92 1.49 1.01
CA ALA A 56 -10.10 2.39 1.81
C ALA A 56 -10.96 3.35 2.65
N ARG A 57 -10.74 3.36 3.96
CA ARG A 57 -11.28 4.38 4.87
C ARG A 57 -10.43 5.64 4.90
N ARG A 58 -9.13 5.53 4.60
CA ARG A 58 -8.20 6.64 4.44
C ARG A 58 -7.17 6.30 3.38
N VAL A 59 -6.72 7.33 2.67
CA VAL A 59 -5.64 7.25 1.68
C VAL A 59 -4.53 8.18 2.15
N SER A 60 -3.31 7.65 2.22
CA SER A 60 -2.09 8.45 2.37
C SER A 60 -1.39 8.46 1.03
N PHE A 61 -1.24 9.63 0.41
CA PHE A 61 -0.69 9.78 -0.92
C PHE A 61 0.43 10.83 -0.92
N THR A 62 1.53 10.48 -1.58
CA THR A 62 2.63 11.39 -1.87
C THR A 62 2.92 11.34 -3.36
N GLY A 63 2.72 12.46 -4.06
CA GLY A 63 2.88 12.56 -5.51
C GLY A 63 2.43 13.90 -6.05
N GLY A 64 2.14 13.96 -7.35
CA GLY A 64 1.71 15.20 -8.00
C GLY A 64 0.24 15.56 -7.72
N THR A 65 -0.07 16.86 -7.74
CA THR A 65 -1.40 17.43 -7.48
C THR A 65 -2.50 16.98 -8.45
N ARG A 66 -2.14 16.56 -9.67
CA ARG A 66 -3.12 16.01 -10.62
C ARG A 66 -3.66 14.64 -10.18
N THR A 67 -2.89 13.89 -9.40
CA THR A 67 -3.22 12.52 -8.99
C THR A 67 -3.86 12.45 -7.61
N GLY A 68 -3.37 13.25 -6.66
CA GLY A 68 -3.90 13.33 -5.29
C GLY A 68 -5.05 14.31 -5.18
#